data_AF-A0A2H5B4I9-F1
#
_entry.id   AF-A0A2H5B4I9-F1
#
_cell.length_a   1.000
_cell.length_b   1.000
_cell.length_c   1.000
_cell.angle_alpha   90.00
_cell.angle_beta   90.00
_cell.angle_gamma   90.00
#
_symmetry.space_group_name_H-M   'P 1'
#
loop_
_entity.id
_entity.type
_entity.pdbx_description
1 polymer ?
#
loop_
_entity_poly.entity_id
_entity_poly.type
_entity_poly.pdbx_seq_one_letter_code
_entity_poly.pdbx_strand_id
1 'polypeptide(L)'
;MAVAQEVALTAPVRTPRPRGRLRRWWRVKTSAPGGPAARKLTREGQSALDAVASGRRLSPALRTEIRFACALLPWHTFMSFAAMLLGVAFFQAEITFARKEGVFERLLALKSTYFAVLAALLLYVMLFAAVLVTRRLTHAMVSGLDGKWGSYRTLEPVLRALSACGSPDRVDDLPRLLRASERAVRQARFRRKTLPRLSHRQRALRDHAGRVVAALRAAEAGLDTYPDLARCDLAAKLHSIAEAYVEGRLGALLPAPDLEGVEPQRTFETLRLGALAATYPALAWSAGAVGLSGDVQAQTVVVGTLIAAVLLFGRRALDALRQVASLFTR
;
A
#
# COMPACT_ATOMS: atom_id res chain seq x y z
N MET A 1 -88.67 6.25 8.12
CA MET A 1 -88.25 7.26 9.11
C MET A 1 -86.90 7.80 8.69
N ALA A 2 -86.81 9.11 8.60
CA ALA A 2 -85.67 9.89 8.14
C ALA A 2 -84.47 9.82 9.11
N VAL A 3 -83.26 10.12 8.59
CA VAL A 3 -82.11 10.86 9.19
C VAL A 3 -80.93 10.58 8.23
N ALA A 4 -80.58 11.44 7.27
CA ALA A 4 -79.87 12.74 7.35
C ALA A 4 -78.46 12.61 6.76
N GLN A 5 -78.19 13.50 5.81
CA GLN A 5 -76.94 13.76 5.10
C GLN A 5 -75.77 14.07 6.03
N GLU A 6 -74.58 13.59 5.68
CA GLU A 6 -73.33 14.29 5.97
C GLU A 6 -72.38 14.16 4.77
N VAL A 7 -72.53 15.06 3.81
CA VAL A 7 -71.61 15.21 2.66
C VAL A 7 -70.46 16.09 3.12
N ALA A 8 -69.39 15.45 3.61
CA ALA A 8 -68.15 16.13 3.94
C ALA A 8 -67.39 16.54 2.66
N LEU A 9 -67.43 17.83 2.36
CA LEU A 9 -66.58 18.51 1.38
C LEU A 9 -65.10 18.38 1.79
N THR A 10 -64.40 17.39 1.25
CA THR A 10 -62.94 17.29 1.34
C THR A 10 -62.32 18.30 0.38
N ALA A 11 -61.81 19.40 0.93
CA ALA A 11 -60.97 20.34 0.19
C ALA A 11 -59.67 19.65 -0.29
N PRO A 12 -59.21 19.90 -1.52
CA PRO A 12 -57.96 19.33 -2.01
C PRO A 12 -56.77 19.93 -1.24
N VAL A 13 -56.12 19.09 -0.43
CA VAL A 13 -54.86 19.41 0.25
C VAL A 13 -53.81 19.73 -0.82
N ARG A 14 -53.49 21.01 -0.98
CA ARG A 14 -52.37 21.48 -1.82
C ARG A 14 -51.06 21.01 -1.19
N THR A 15 -50.53 19.89 -1.66
CA THR A 15 -49.17 19.45 -1.32
C THR A 15 -48.18 20.49 -1.86
N PRO A 16 -47.28 21.06 -1.02
CA PRO A 16 -46.27 21.99 -1.49
C PRO A 16 -45.33 21.29 -2.48
N ARG A 17 -45.32 21.79 -3.74
CA ARG A 17 -44.36 21.34 -4.76
C ARG A 17 -42.94 21.56 -4.23
N PRO A 18 -42.06 20.53 -4.22
CA PRO A 18 -40.70 20.67 -3.70
C PRO A 18 -39.83 21.47 -4.68
N ARG A 19 -39.87 22.80 -4.54
CA ARG A 19 -38.88 23.73 -5.10
C ARG A 19 -37.55 23.54 -4.36
N GLY A 20 -36.85 22.43 -4.64
CA GLY A 20 -35.57 22.12 -3.98
C GLY A 20 -34.77 20.94 -4.55
N ARG A 21 -35.21 20.29 -5.64
CA ARG A 21 -34.50 19.12 -6.20
C ARG A 21 -33.11 19.45 -6.77
N LEU A 22 -32.91 20.65 -7.32
CA LEU A 22 -31.63 21.01 -7.94
C LEU A 22 -30.50 21.26 -6.91
N ARG A 23 -30.81 21.82 -5.72
CA ARG A 23 -29.80 21.99 -4.66
C ARG A 23 -29.44 20.68 -3.95
N ARG A 24 -30.34 19.69 -3.91
CA ARG A 24 -30.04 18.36 -3.36
C ARG A 24 -29.18 17.53 -4.31
N TRP A 25 -29.34 17.69 -5.62
CA TRP A 25 -28.53 16.98 -6.61
C TRP A 25 -27.06 17.42 -6.61
N TRP A 26 -26.80 18.73 -6.48
CA TRP A 26 -25.43 19.25 -6.34
C TRP A 26 -24.76 18.86 -5.03
N ARG A 27 -25.52 18.71 -3.92
CA ARG A 27 -24.96 18.28 -2.63
C ARG A 27 -24.69 16.77 -2.55
N VAL A 28 -25.33 15.97 -3.42
CA VAL A 28 -25.08 14.52 -3.52
C VAL A 28 -23.92 14.21 -4.46
N LYS A 29 -23.71 14.99 -5.54
CA LYS A 29 -22.62 14.76 -6.50
C LYS A 29 -21.26 15.36 -6.12
N THR A 30 -21.19 16.23 -5.12
CA THR A 30 -19.91 16.67 -4.53
C THR A 30 -19.57 15.95 -3.23
N SER A 31 -20.30 14.87 -2.89
CA SER A 31 -19.82 13.94 -1.89
C SER A 31 -18.54 13.31 -2.43
N ALA A 32 -17.39 13.81 -1.95
CA ALA A 32 -16.08 13.38 -2.39
C ALA A 32 -16.04 11.84 -2.47
N PRO A 33 -15.47 11.25 -3.54
CA PRO A 33 -15.58 9.81 -3.84
C PRO A 33 -15.14 8.87 -2.69
N GLY A 34 -14.46 9.38 -1.66
CA GLY A 34 -14.10 8.65 -0.45
C GLY A 34 -15.24 8.34 0.54
N GLY A 35 -16.37 9.07 0.51
CA GLY A 35 -17.44 8.93 1.51
C GLY A 35 -18.15 7.56 1.53
N PRO A 36 -18.53 6.99 0.37
CA PRO A 36 -19.09 5.64 0.28
C PRO A 36 -18.09 4.55 0.67
N ALA A 37 -16.83 4.68 0.24
CA ALA A 37 -15.77 3.70 0.53
C ALA A 37 -15.46 3.62 2.03
N ALA A 38 -15.32 4.76 2.72
CA ALA A 38 -15.15 4.80 4.17
C ALA A 38 -16.32 4.13 4.90
N ARG A 39 -17.55 4.47 4.51
CA ARG A 39 -18.76 3.89 5.13
C ARG A 39 -18.80 2.38 4.94
N LYS A 40 -18.48 1.89 3.73
CA LYS A 40 -18.37 0.46 3.44
C LYS A 40 -17.32 -0.20 4.35
N LEU A 41 -16.10 0.32 4.40
CA LEU A 41 -15.03 -0.27 5.23
C LEU A 41 -15.37 -0.27 6.73
N THR A 42 -15.97 0.82 7.25
CA THR A 42 -16.40 0.87 8.66
C THR A 42 -17.54 -0.11 8.95
N ARG A 43 -18.47 -0.30 8.00
CA ARG A 43 -19.57 -1.26 8.15
C ARG A 43 -19.06 -2.69 8.10
N GLU A 44 -18.18 -3.01 7.15
CA GLU A 44 -17.55 -4.34 7.04
C GLU A 44 -16.71 -4.68 8.27
N GLY A 45 -15.96 -3.70 8.80
CA GLY A 45 -15.20 -3.88 10.04
C GLY A 45 -16.11 -4.11 11.25
N GLN A 46 -17.20 -3.35 11.39
CA GLN A 46 -18.15 -3.54 12.49
C GLN A 46 -18.92 -4.86 12.35
N SER A 47 -19.41 -5.19 11.15
CA SER A 47 -20.12 -6.45 10.92
C SER A 47 -19.25 -7.66 11.19
N ALA A 48 -17.95 -7.58 10.90
CA ALA A 48 -17.03 -8.65 11.24
C ALA A 48 -16.82 -8.79 12.75
N LEU A 49 -16.73 -7.68 13.49
CA LEU A 49 -16.66 -7.74 14.96
C LEU A 49 -17.93 -8.32 15.59
N ASP A 50 -19.09 -7.99 15.00
CA ASP A 50 -20.39 -8.49 15.43
C ASP A 50 -20.53 -10.00 15.11
N ALA A 51 -20.13 -10.42 13.90
CA ALA A 51 -20.19 -11.82 13.46
C ALA A 51 -19.28 -12.74 14.27
N VAL A 52 -18.13 -12.21 14.68
CA VAL A 52 -17.14 -12.93 15.47
C VAL A 52 -17.47 -12.91 16.98
N ALA A 53 -18.67 -12.43 17.34
CA ALA A 53 -19.20 -12.37 18.70
C ALA A 53 -18.26 -11.68 19.70
N SER A 54 -17.40 -10.79 19.24
CA SER A 54 -16.38 -10.15 20.08
C SER A 54 -16.97 -9.08 21.02
N GLY A 55 -18.20 -8.62 20.78
CA GLY A 55 -18.86 -7.55 21.52
C GLY A 55 -18.19 -6.18 21.38
N ARG A 56 -17.08 -6.08 20.62
CA ARG A 56 -16.30 -4.85 20.48
C ARG A 56 -16.91 -3.94 19.43
N ARG A 57 -16.82 -2.63 19.67
CA ARG A 57 -17.27 -1.59 18.73
C ARG A 57 -16.07 -0.78 18.27
N LEU A 58 -16.03 -0.46 16.98
CA LEU A 58 -15.03 0.46 16.44
C LEU A 58 -15.14 1.81 17.14
N SER A 59 -14.03 2.31 17.71
CA SER A 59 -14.01 3.57 18.43
C SER A 59 -14.37 4.76 17.52
N PRO A 60 -14.90 5.86 18.08
CA PRO A 60 -15.13 7.07 17.32
C PRO A 60 -13.87 7.58 16.62
N ALA A 61 -12.71 7.48 17.28
CA ALA A 61 -11.41 7.90 16.77
C ALA A 61 -11.01 7.09 15.52
N LEU A 62 -11.17 5.77 15.56
CA LEU A 62 -10.90 4.90 14.41
C LEU A 62 -11.82 5.21 13.24
N ARG A 63 -13.12 5.45 13.49
CA ARG A 63 -14.08 5.84 12.44
C ARG A 63 -13.76 7.21 11.84
N THR A 64 -13.28 8.17 12.61
CA THR A 64 -12.87 9.48 12.09
C THR A 64 -11.61 9.37 11.24
N GLU A 65 -10.64 8.56 11.67
CA GLU A 65 -9.40 8.34 10.93
C GLU A 65 -9.67 7.65 9.58
N ILE A 66 -10.52 6.61 9.55
CA ILE A 66 -10.92 5.93 8.31
C ILE A 66 -11.62 6.88 7.35
N ARG A 67 -12.55 7.71 7.85
CA ARG A 67 -13.28 8.69 7.04
C ARG A 67 -12.33 9.72 6.44
N PHE A 68 -11.43 10.26 7.25
CA PHE A 68 -10.46 11.24 6.84
C PHE A 68 -9.50 10.67 5.78
N ALA A 69 -9.01 9.45 6.01
CA ALA A 69 -8.16 8.73 5.08
C ALA A 69 -8.82 8.47 3.72
N CYS A 70 -10.07 7.99 3.70
CA CYS A 70 -10.76 7.74 2.43
C CYS A 70 -11.08 9.04 1.70
N ALA A 71 -11.38 10.13 2.41
CA ALA A 71 -11.60 11.44 1.81
C ALA A 71 -10.35 11.96 1.08
N LEU A 72 -9.17 11.58 1.57
CA LEU A 72 -7.87 11.90 1.01
C LEU A 72 -7.46 11.00 -0.17
N LEU A 73 -8.04 9.79 -0.30
CA LEU A 73 -7.76 8.80 -1.35
C LEU A 73 -7.72 9.43 -2.76
N PRO A 74 -8.77 10.14 -3.20
CA PRO A 74 -8.83 10.73 -4.54
C PRO A 74 -7.79 11.82 -4.75
N TRP A 75 -7.49 12.58 -3.69
CA TRP A 75 -6.54 13.69 -3.75
C TRP A 75 -5.11 13.19 -3.96
N HIS A 76 -4.71 12.11 -3.28
CA HIS A 76 -3.40 11.50 -3.54
C HIS A 76 -3.32 10.85 -4.90
N THR A 77 -4.36 10.14 -5.36
CA THR A 77 -4.34 9.55 -6.71
C THR A 77 -4.24 10.65 -7.76
N PHE A 78 -4.97 11.75 -7.58
CA PHE A 78 -4.87 12.92 -8.43
C PHE A 78 -3.46 13.55 -8.38
N MET A 79 -2.91 13.79 -7.18
CA MET A 79 -1.57 14.35 -7.02
C MET A 79 -0.48 13.44 -7.58
N SER A 80 -0.60 12.12 -7.42
CA SER A 80 0.33 11.13 -7.99
C SER A 80 0.24 11.08 -9.51
N PHE A 81 -0.95 11.26 -10.07
CA PHE A 81 -1.15 11.33 -11.51
C PHE A 81 -0.61 12.65 -12.10
N ALA A 82 -0.93 13.79 -11.47
CA ALA A 82 -0.41 15.10 -11.85
C ALA A 82 1.13 15.14 -11.78
N ALA A 83 1.70 14.57 -10.71
CA ALA A 83 3.11 14.32 -10.54
C ALA A 83 3.74 13.54 -11.72
N MET A 84 3.10 12.44 -12.13
CA MET A 84 3.55 11.62 -13.25
C MET A 84 3.49 12.40 -14.57
N LEU A 85 2.39 13.11 -14.84
CA LEU A 85 2.24 13.94 -16.04
C LEU A 85 3.30 15.04 -16.11
N LEU A 86 3.60 15.69 -14.99
CA LEU A 86 4.63 16.73 -14.92
C LEU A 86 6.02 16.13 -15.19
N GLY A 87 6.29 14.91 -14.70
CA GLY A 87 7.52 14.18 -15.04
C GLY A 87 7.64 13.85 -16.52
N VAL A 88 6.55 13.40 -17.15
CA VAL A 88 6.53 13.13 -18.61
C VAL A 88 6.71 14.42 -19.41
N ALA A 89 6.04 15.51 -19.04
CA ALA A 89 6.16 16.79 -19.72
C ALA A 89 7.59 17.35 -19.64
N PHE A 90 8.23 17.24 -18.46
CA PHE A 90 9.62 17.66 -18.29
C PHE A 90 10.58 16.83 -19.15
N PHE A 91 10.39 15.51 -19.18
CA PHE A 91 11.16 14.61 -20.03
C PHE A 91 10.99 14.93 -21.53
N GLN A 92 9.77 15.23 -21.98
CA GLN A 92 9.51 15.65 -23.36
C GLN A 92 10.15 17.02 -23.68
N ALA A 93 10.15 17.95 -22.73
CA ALA A 93 10.82 19.24 -22.87
C ALA A 93 12.34 19.06 -23.03
N GLU A 94 12.96 18.16 -22.26
CA GLU A 94 14.39 17.84 -22.40
C GLU A 94 14.71 17.21 -23.76
N ILE A 95 13.91 16.25 -24.22
CA ILE A 95 14.09 15.63 -25.54
C ILE A 95 13.96 16.67 -26.66
N THR A 96 12.93 17.52 -26.60
CA THR A 96 12.69 18.55 -27.61
C THR A 96 13.80 19.61 -27.61
N PHE A 97 14.32 19.99 -26.45
CA PHE A 97 15.48 20.87 -26.31
C PHE A 97 16.75 20.23 -26.90
N ALA A 98 17.06 18.98 -26.52
CA ALA A 98 18.21 18.25 -27.05
C ALA A 98 18.13 18.07 -28.58
N ARG A 99 16.92 17.90 -29.13
CA ARG A 99 16.68 17.83 -30.57
C ARG A 99 16.90 19.19 -31.26
N LYS A 100 16.38 20.29 -30.69
CA LYS A 100 16.51 21.65 -31.26
C LYS A 100 17.96 22.13 -31.31
N GLU A 101 18.73 21.82 -30.27
CA GLU A 101 20.15 22.19 -30.19
C GLU A 101 21.07 21.29 -31.04
N GLY A 102 20.50 20.29 -31.73
CA GLY A 102 21.25 19.33 -32.53
C GLY A 102 22.23 18.50 -31.70
N VAL A 103 21.97 18.34 -30.39
CA VAL A 103 22.86 17.63 -29.46
C VAL A 103 23.07 16.20 -29.94
N PHE A 104 22.02 15.53 -30.39
CA PHE A 104 22.11 14.18 -30.94
C PHE A 104 23.00 14.09 -32.19
N GLU A 105 22.90 15.05 -33.10
CA GLU A 105 23.72 15.06 -34.32
C GLU A 105 25.19 15.36 -34.01
N ARG A 106 25.46 16.31 -33.11
CA ARG A 106 26.81 16.60 -32.62
C ARG A 106 27.42 15.41 -31.88
N LEU A 107 26.59 14.62 -31.19
CA LEU A 107 27.02 13.41 -30.49
C LEU A 107 27.37 12.27 -31.43
N LEU A 108 26.56 12.06 -32.47
CA LEU A 108 26.80 11.04 -33.48
C LEU A 108 27.98 11.38 -34.39
N ALA A 109 28.29 12.67 -34.58
CA ALA A 109 29.42 13.13 -35.38
C ALA A 109 30.79 12.95 -34.69
N LEU A 110 30.84 12.68 -33.38
CA LEU A 110 32.08 12.49 -32.65
C LEU A 110 32.68 11.10 -32.97
N LYS A 111 33.75 11.09 -33.77
CA LYS A 111 34.48 9.87 -34.18
C LYS A 111 35.17 9.12 -33.02
N SER A 112 35.33 9.76 -31.87
CA SER A 112 35.98 9.19 -30.69
C SER A 112 34.96 8.49 -29.80
N THR A 113 35.12 7.18 -29.60
CA THR A 113 34.33 6.35 -28.69
C THR A 113 34.29 6.92 -27.27
N TYR A 114 35.38 7.51 -26.78
CA TYR A 114 35.44 8.14 -25.45
C TYR A 114 34.45 9.31 -25.31
N PHE A 115 34.36 10.16 -26.33
CA PHE A 115 33.44 11.31 -26.31
C PHE A 115 31.97 10.86 -26.38
N ALA A 116 31.67 9.85 -27.18
CA ALA A 116 30.33 9.27 -27.26
C ALA A 116 29.89 8.67 -25.91
N VAL A 117 30.79 7.94 -25.23
CA VAL A 117 30.51 7.37 -23.89
C VAL A 117 30.32 8.46 -22.84
N LEU A 118 31.20 9.46 -22.78
CA LEU A 118 31.11 10.55 -21.82
C LEU A 118 29.78 11.28 -21.94
N ALA A 119 29.35 11.56 -23.16
CA ALA A 119 28.15 12.32 -23.38
C ALA A 119 26.86 11.48 -23.24
N ALA A 120 26.89 10.18 -23.56
CA ALA A 120 25.81 9.27 -23.17
C ALA A 120 25.65 9.23 -21.64
N LEU A 121 26.76 9.23 -20.89
CA LEU A 121 26.77 9.26 -19.43
C LEU A 121 26.21 10.59 -18.89
N LEU A 122 26.56 11.72 -19.50
CA LEU A 122 26.02 13.03 -19.15
C LEU A 122 24.50 13.11 -19.41
N LEU A 123 24.03 12.58 -20.55
CA LEU A 123 22.62 12.52 -20.91
C LEU A 123 21.85 11.61 -19.94
N TYR A 124 22.45 10.49 -19.52
CA TYR A 124 21.92 9.62 -18.48
C TYR A 124 21.83 10.32 -17.12
N VAL A 125 22.87 11.06 -16.72
CA VAL A 125 22.88 11.84 -15.47
C VAL A 125 21.80 12.93 -15.47
N MET A 126 21.61 13.63 -16.60
CA MET A 126 20.53 14.62 -16.74
C MET A 126 19.16 13.98 -16.60
N LEU A 127 18.90 12.87 -17.29
CA LEU A 127 17.66 12.12 -17.20
C LEU A 127 17.40 11.63 -15.77
N PHE A 128 18.44 11.13 -15.09
CA PHE A 128 18.37 10.73 -13.69
C PHE A 128 18.09 11.91 -12.76
N ALA A 129 18.72 13.07 -13.01
CA ALA A 129 18.48 14.30 -12.25
C ALA A 129 17.04 14.78 -12.41
N ALA A 130 16.50 14.77 -13.64
CA ALA A 130 15.11 15.12 -13.92
C ALA A 130 14.12 14.22 -13.17
N VAL A 131 14.36 12.91 -13.18
CA VAL A 131 13.57 11.92 -12.41
C VAL A 131 13.70 12.15 -10.90
N LEU A 132 14.90 12.48 -10.41
CA LEU A 132 15.11 12.79 -9.00
C LEU A 132 14.40 14.08 -8.57
N VAL A 133 14.46 15.13 -9.39
CA VAL A 133 13.82 16.43 -9.14
C VAL A 133 12.30 16.27 -9.14
N THR A 134 11.73 15.59 -10.14
CA THR A 134 10.30 15.26 -10.14
C THR A 134 9.97 14.43 -8.93
N ARG A 135 10.67 13.32 -8.65
CA ARG A 135 10.44 12.52 -7.44
C ARG A 135 10.49 13.33 -6.15
N ARG A 136 11.42 14.29 -6.03
CA ARG A 136 11.53 15.18 -4.86
C ARG A 136 10.37 16.15 -4.78
N LEU A 137 9.99 16.80 -5.87
CA LEU A 137 8.83 17.71 -5.93
C LEU A 137 7.54 16.97 -5.60
N THR A 138 7.36 15.79 -6.17
CA THR A 138 6.18 14.96 -5.94
C THR A 138 6.16 14.45 -4.51
N HIS A 139 7.31 14.03 -3.97
CA HIS A 139 7.42 13.68 -2.56
C HIS A 139 7.19 14.90 -1.67
N ALA A 140 7.63 16.11 -2.02
CA ALA A 140 7.39 17.32 -1.23
C ALA A 140 5.89 17.65 -1.19
N MET A 141 5.22 17.68 -2.35
CA MET A 141 3.78 17.89 -2.47
C MET A 141 2.97 16.83 -1.70
N VAL A 142 3.38 15.56 -1.81
CA VAL A 142 2.71 14.45 -1.13
C VAL A 142 3.11 14.36 0.35
N SER A 143 4.27 14.86 0.76
CA SER A 143 4.77 14.72 2.14
C SER A 143 3.94 15.47 3.18
N GLY A 144 3.29 16.57 2.77
CA GLY A 144 2.28 17.25 3.61
C GLY A 144 1.05 16.37 3.85
N LEU A 145 0.74 15.48 2.90
CA LEU A 145 -0.36 14.52 2.98
C LEU A 145 0.08 13.19 3.63
N ASP A 146 1.38 12.85 3.57
CA ASP A 146 1.98 11.57 4.00
C ASP A 146 1.70 11.22 5.45
N GLY A 147 1.69 12.20 6.36
CA GLY A 147 1.52 11.91 7.79
C GLY A 147 0.18 11.20 8.04
N LYS A 148 -0.87 11.71 7.41
CA LYS A 148 -2.24 11.18 7.53
C LYS A 148 -2.49 10.02 6.56
N TRP A 149 -1.87 10.05 5.38
CA TRP A 149 -1.90 8.92 4.42
C TRP A 149 -1.19 7.66 4.90
N GLY A 150 -0.08 7.85 5.63
CA GLY A 150 0.66 6.78 6.25
C GLY A 150 -0.23 5.97 7.20
N SER A 151 -1.15 6.65 7.88
CA SER A 151 -2.16 6.05 8.76
C SER A 151 -3.15 5.15 8.01
N TYR A 152 -3.63 5.59 6.85
CA TYR A 152 -4.52 4.77 6.02
C TYR A 152 -3.84 3.50 5.52
N ARG A 153 -2.64 3.64 4.94
CA ARG A 153 -1.93 2.49 4.35
C ARG A 153 -1.63 1.39 5.38
N THR A 154 -1.55 1.73 6.66
CA THR A 154 -1.38 0.74 7.74
C THR A 154 -2.71 0.16 8.18
N LEU A 155 -3.74 0.98 8.31
CA LEU A 155 -5.05 0.55 8.79
C LEU A 155 -5.80 -0.27 7.76
N GLU A 156 -5.72 0.06 6.47
CA GLU A 156 -6.49 -0.63 5.42
C GLU A 156 -6.21 -2.14 5.38
N PRO A 157 -4.96 -2.64 5.33
CA PRO A 157 -4.70 -4.08 5.38
C PRO A 157 -5.20 -4.74 6.66
N VAL A 158 -5.08 -4.06 7.81
CA VAL A 158 -5.55 -4.56 9.11
C VAL A 158 -7.07 -4.68 9.13
N LEU A 159 -7.78 -3.67 8.62
CA LEU A 159 -9.24 -3.65 8.57
C LEU A 159 -9.80 -4.63 7.53
N ARG A 160 -9.11 -4.84 6.41
CA ARG A 160 -9.49 -5.88 5.44
C ARG A 160 -9.26 -7.28 5.97
N ALA A 161 -8.16 -7.51 6.70
CA ALA A 161 -7.94 -8.78 7.39
C ALA A 161 -9.03 -8.99 8.47
N LEU A 162 -9.35 -7.95 9.23
CA LEU A 162 -10.43 -7.98 10.22
C LEU A 162 -11.78 -8.31 9.57
N SER A 163 -12.10 -7.70 8.43
CA SER A 163 -13.37 -7.99 7.74
C SER A 163 -13.42 -9.40 7.15
N ALA A 164 -12.27 -9.95 6.74
CA ALA A 164 -12.16 -11.34 6.30
C ALA A 164 -12.37 -12.34 7.46
N CYS A 165 -11.92 -12.02 8.69
CA CYS A 165 -12.17 -12.88 9.85
C CYS A 165 -13.66 -13.12 10.13
N GLY A 166 -14.53 -12.15 9.81
CA GLY A 166 -15.98 -12.26 10.01
C GLY A 166 -16.75 -12.84 8.83
N SER A 167 -16.08 -13.22 7.74
CA SER A 167 -16.72 -13.78 6.54
C SER A 167 -16.24 -15.23 6.33
N PRO A 168 -17.10 -16.24 6.58
CA PRO A 168 -16.72 -17.63 6.42
C PRO A 168 -16.36 -17.98 4.97
N ASP A 169 -16.88 -17.24 3.99
CA ASP A 169 -16.63 -17.47 2.56
C ASP A 169 -15.26 -16.99 2.08
N ARG A 170 -14.49 -16.23 2.89
CA ARG A 170 -13.21 -15.61 2.50
C ARG A 170 -11.98 -16.28 3.10
N VAL A 171 -12.05 -17.57 3.38
CA VAL A 171 -10.94 -18.30 4.02
C VAL A 171 -9.66 -18.21 3.21
N ASP A 172 -9.76 -18.34 1.88
CA ASP A 172 -8.59 -18.37 0.99
C ASP A 172 -7.84 -17.02 0.91
N ASP A 173 -8.55 -15.92 1.12
CA ASP A 173 -7.96 -14.57 1.09
C ASP A 173 -7.29 -14.18 2.42
N LEU A 174 -7.68 -14.82 3.52
CA LEU A 174 -7.25 -14.44 4.86
C LEU A 174 -5.72 -14.48 5.04
N PRO A 175 -4.98 -15.54 4.64
CA PRO A 175 -3.52 -15.56 4.75
C PRO A 175 -2.88 -14.40 3.98
N ARG A 176 -3.35 -14.11 2.77
CA ARG A 176 -2.82 -13.01 1.94
C ARG A 176 -3.03 -11.65 2.61
N LEU A 177 -4.21 -11.43 3.20
CA LEU A 177 -4.55 -10.20 3.91
C LEU A 177 -3.76 -10.07 5.22
N LEU A 178 -3.54 -11.17 5.96
CA LEU A 178 -2.69 -11.20 7.14
C LEU A 178 -1.24 -10.85 6.78
N ARG A 179 -0.66 -11.39 5.70
CA ARG A 179 0.68 -10.97 5.25
C ARG A 179 0.74 -9.49 4.87
N ALA A 180 -0.35 -8.90 4.39
CA ALA A 180 -0.42 -7.47 4.13
C ALA A 180 -0.51 -6.66 5.44
N SER A 181 -1.27 -7.12 6.43
CA SER A 181 -1.37 -6.49 7.75
C SER A 181 -0.06 -6.57 8.53
N GLU A 182 0.66 -7.69 8.47
CA GLU A 182 2.01 -7.84 9.07
C GLU A 182 3.01 -6.81 8.50
N ARG A 183 3.02 -6.65 7.17
CA ARG A 183 3.87 -5.67 6.49
C ARG A 183 3.48 -4.24 6.90
N ALA A 184 2.19 -3.96 7.01
CA ALA A 184 1.67 -2.70 7.51
C ALA A 184 2.13 -2.42 8.95
N VAL A 185 2.00 -3.38 9.87
CA VAL A 185 2.44 -3.26 11.27
C VAL A 185 3.95 -3.00 11.36
N ARG A 186 4.77 -3.70 10.57
CA ARG A 186 6.22 -3.44 10.52
C ARG A 186 6.56 -2.05 10.00
N GLN A 187 5.78 -1.53 9.05
CA GLN A 187 5.99 -0.20 8.46
C GLN A 187 5.34 0.93 9.27
N ALA A 188 4.48 0.61 10.24
CA ALA A 188 3.75 1.57 11.08
C ALA A 188 4.67 2.63 11.71
N ARG A 189 5.82 2.21 12.23
CA ARG A 189 6.81 3.12 12.83
C ARG A 189 7.36 4.17 11.87
N PHE A 190 7.52 3.82 10.59
CA PHE A 190 8.05 4.75 9.59
C PHE A 190 6.97 5.67 9.04
N ARG A 191 5.74 5.17 8.92
CA ARG A 191 4.61 5.89 8.34
C ARG A 191 4.05 6.96 9.27
N ARG A 192 4.05 6.72 10.58
CA ARG A 192 3.59 7.69 11.59
C ARG A 192 4.51 8.90 11.75
N LYS A 193 5.81 8.76 11.39
CA LYS A 193 6.85 9.80 11.53
C LYS A 193 6.96 10.43 12.93
N THR A 194 6.53 9.74 14.00
CA THR A 194 6.59 10.25 15.39
C THR A 194 7.97 10.18 16.01
N LEU A 195 8.90 9.41 15.42
CA LEU A 195 10.26 9.25 15.92
C LEU A 195 11.29 9.60 14.83
N PRO A 196 12.39 10.27 15.20
CA PRO A 196 13.53 10.47 14.30
C PRO A 196 14.06 9.15 13.75
N ARG A 197 14.55 9.17 12.50
CA ARG A 197 15.01 7.97 11.77
C ARG A 197 16.13 7.19 12.46
N LEU A 198 16.94 7.86 13.29
CA LEU A 198 18.13 7.28 13.94
C LEU A 198 17.96 7.10 15.46
N SER A 199 16.75 7.26 15.99
CA SER A 199 16.52 7.13 17.44
C SER A 199 16.70 5.69 17.92
N HIS A 200 17.38 5.49 19.05
CA HIS A 200 17.49 4.18 19.72
C HIS A 200 16.12 3.55 20.02
N ARG A 201 15.09 4.37 20.28
CA ARG A 201 13.70 3.92 20.51
C ARG A 201 13.12 3.15 19.33
N GLN A 202 13.68 3.31 18.12
CA GLN A 202 13.25 2.52 16.96
C GLN A 202 13.55 1.03 17.08
N ARG A 203 14.61 0.64 17.81
CA ARG A 203 14.93 -0.77 18.03
C ARG A 203 13.81 -1.43 18.85
N ALA A 204 13.43 -0.81 19.96
CA ALA A 204 12.31 -1.27 20.79
C ALA A 204 10.99 -1.37 19.99
N LEU A 205 10.66 -0.37 19.15
CA LEU A 205 9.47 -0.44 18.29
C LEU A 205 9.57 -1.53 17.22
N ARG A 206 10.76 -1.79 16.67
CA ARG A 206 10.98 -2.85 15.69
C ARG A 206 10.80 -4.22 16.35
N ASP A 207 11.33 -4.41 17.54
CA ASP A 207 11.21 -5.66 18.29
C ASP A 207 9.77 -5.89 18.74
N HIS A 208 9.08 -4.84 19.20
CA HIS A 208 7.64 -4.86 19.49
C HIS A 208 6.81 -5.27 18.26
N ALA A 209 7.02 -4.62 17.12
CA ALA A 209 6.34 -4.99 15.88
C ALA A 209 6.67 -6.43 15.44
N GLY A 210 7.86 -6.92 15.73
CA GLY A 210 8.25 -8.32 15.52
C GLY A 210 7.42 -9.28 16.37
N ARG A 211 7.25 -8.99 17.66
CA ARG A 211 6.41 -9.78 18.58
C ARG A 211 4.93 -9.75 18.18
N VAL A 212 4.40 -8.58 17.80
CA VAL A 212 3.01 -8.47 17.31
C VAL A 212 2.79 -9.33 16.06
N VAL A 213 3.72 -9.33 15.11
CA VAL A 213 3.62 -10.19 13.93
C VAL A 213 3.70 -11.67 14.28
N ALA A 214 4.58 -12.05 15.20
CA ALA A 214 4.67 -13.43 15.67
C ALA A 214 3.38 -13.87 16.41
N ALA A 215 2.76 -12.99 17.19
CA ALA A 215 1.47 -13.26 17.84
C ALA A 215 0.33 -13.42 16.80
N LEU A 216 0.30 -12.60 15.75
CA LEU A 216 -0.65 -12.78 14.65
C LEU A 216 -0.45 -14.11 13.91
N ARG A 217 0.80 -14.57 13.76
CA ARG A 217 1.11 -15.89 13.14
C ARG A 217 0.75 -17.06 14.04
N ALA A 218 0.92 -16.93 15.35
CA ALA A 218 0.48 -17.94 16.30
C ALA A 218 -1.04 -18.10 16.26
N ALA A 219 -1.78 -16.99 16.20
CA ALA A 219 -3.23 -17.01 16.02
C ALA A 219 -3.64 -17.54 14.62
N GLU A 220 -2.88 -17.22 13.56
CA GLU A 220 -3.07 -17.80 12.21
C GLU A 220 -2.89 -19.33 12.22
N ALA A 221 -1.89 -19.87 12.91
CA ALA A 221 -1.67 -21.31 13.02
C ALA A 221 -2.82 -22.04 13.74
N GLY A 222 -3.55 -21.35 14.61
CA GLY A 222 -4.75 -21.89 15.25
C GLY A 222 -5.90 -22.16 14.29
N LEU A 223 -5.89 -21.57 13.08
CA LEU A 223 -6.95 -21.76 12.07
C LEU A 223 -7.08 -23.22 11.62
N ASP A 224 -5.97 -23.97 11.62
CA ASP A 224 -5.95 -25.36 11.19
C ASP A 224 -6.56 -26.31 12.25
N THR A 225 -6.60 -25.89 13.52
CA THR A 225 -7.09 -26.72 14.64
C THR A 225 -8.48 -26.29 15.13
N TYR A 226 -8.68 -24.99 15.35
CA TYR A 226 -9.91 -24.41 15.87
C TYR A 226 -10.27 -23.14 15.10
N PRO A 227 -10.83 -23.26 13.87
CA PRO A 227 -10.98 -22.14 12.94
C PRO A 227 -11.81 -20.99 13.50
N ASP A 228 -12.91 -21.28 14.21
CA ASP A 228 -13.79 -20.23 14.73
C ASP A 228 -13.15 -19.47 15.90
N LEU A 229 -12.53 -20.19 16.85
CA LEU A 229 -11.80 -19.57 17.97
C LEU A 229 -10.60 -18.76 17.48
N ALA A 230 -9.86 -19.28 16.49
CA ALA A 230 -8.73 -18.59 15.89
C ALA A 230 -9.16 -17.34 15.12
N ARG A 231 -10.31 -17.36 14.41
CA ARG A 231 -10.90 -16.15 13.80
C ARG A 231 -11.29 -15.13 14.85
N CYS A 232 -11.88 -15.57 15.97
CA CYS A 232 -12.17 -14.72 17.13
C CYS A 232 -10.95 -14.02 17.68
N ASP A 233 -9.90 -14.78 17.95
CA ASP A 233 -8.65 -14.26 18.48
C ASP A 233 -7.96 -13.31 17.48
N LEU A 234 -7.88 -13.69 16.19
CA LEU A 234 -7.34 -12.83 15.14
C LEU A 234 -8.11 -11.52 15.00
N ALA A 235 -9.45 -11.56 14.99
CA ALA A 235 -10.26 -10.35 14.91
C ALA A 235 -10.04 -9.44 16.12
N ALA A 236 -9.98 -10.01 17.32
CA ALA A 236 -9.71 -9.27 18.54
C ALA A 236 -8.33 -8.58 18.50
N LYS A 237 -7.27 -9.30 18.09
CA LYS A 237 -5.91 -8.76 17.97
C LYS A 237 -5.81 -7.69 16.88
N LEU A 238 -6.37 -7.93 15.69
CA LEU A 238 -6.38 -6.95 14.59
C LEU A 238 -7.12 -5.67 14.97
N HIS A 239 -8.23 -5.79 15.69
CA HIS A 239 -8.97 -4.64 16.21
C HIS A 239 -8.15 -3.87 17.25
N SER A 240 -7.53 -4.54 18.22
CA SER A 240 -6.64 -3.91 19.21
C SER A 240 -5.47 -3.16 18.55
N ILE A 241 -4.87 -3.76 17.51
CA ILE A 241 -3.81 -3.12 16.71
C ILE A 241 -4.34 -1.87 16.01
N ALA A 242 -5.52 -1.92 15.41
CA ALA A 242 -6.11 -0.77 14.73
C ALA A 242 -6.39 0.39 15.71
N GLU A 243 -6.97 0.10 16.87
CA GLU A 243 -7.25 1.09 17.91
C GLU A 243 -5.97 1.71 18.49
N ALA A 244 -5.03 0.87 18.94
CA ALA A 244 -3.75 1.33 19.47
C ALA A 244 -2.94 2.12 18.43
N TYR A 245 -3.03 1.73 17.15
CA TYR A 245 -2.43 2.49 16.07
C TYR A 245 -3.08 3.86 15.92
N VAL A 246 -4.42 3.99 15.91
CA VAL A 246 -5.05 5.32 15.84
C VAL A 246 -4.68 6.19 17.04
N GLU A 247 -4.60 5.61 18.23
CA GLU A 247 -4.31 6.33 19.46
C GLU A 247 -2.88 6.86 19.60
N GLY A 248 -1.91 6.38 18.81
CA GLY A 248 -0.50 6.82 18.98
C GLY A 248 0.42 5.75 19.54
N ARG A 249 -0.14 4.63 20.01
CA ARG A 249 0.55 3.66 20.85
C ARG A 249 1.32 2.63 20.03
N LEU A 250 2.28 3.09 19.24
CA LEU A 250 3.10 2.19 18.39
C LEU A 250 3.95 1.19 19.20
N GLY A 251 4.32 1.53 20.44
CA GLY A 251 5.05 0.65 21.36
C GLY A 251 4.16 -0.30 22.16
N ALA A 252 2.83 -0.19 22.00
CA ALA A 252 1.84 -0.98 22.70
C ALA A 252 0.65 -1.30 21.76
N LEU A 253 0.96 -1.72 20.53
CA LEU A 253 -0.05 -2.12 19.54
C LEU A 253 -0.92 -3.30 19.99
N LEU A 254 -0.36 -4.17 20.83
CA LEU A 254 -1.03 -5.31 21.43
C LEU A 254 -0.68 -5.31 22.93
N PRO A 255 -1.60 -5.68 23.82
CA PRO A 255 -1.33 -5.73 25.26
C PRO A 255 -0.20 -6.73 25.58
N ALA A 256 0.54 -6.46 26.66
CA ALA A 256 1.65 -7.31 27.12
C ALA A 256 1.32 -8.81 27.25
N PRO A 257 0.19 -9.23 27.87
CA PRO A 257 -0.14 -10.66 28.01
C PRO A 257 -0.25 -11.40 26.66
N ASP A 258 -0.69 -10.72 25.60
CA ASP A 258 -0.75 -11.32 24.25
C ASP A 258 0.63 -11.51 23.60
N LEU A 259 1.68 -10.96 24.20
CA LEU A 259 3.05 -10.96 23.70
C LEU A 259 4.01 -11.75 24.59
N GLU A 260 3.55 -12.26 25.73
CA GLU A 260 4.34 -13.09 26.63
C GLU A 260 4.64 -14.45 25.97
N GLY A 261 5.89 -14.90 26.07
CA GLY A 261 6.35 -16.14 25.44
C GLY A 261 6.53 -16.09 23.92
N VAL A 262 6.20 -14.98 23.25
CA VAL A 262 6.32 -14.85 21.79
C VAL A 262 7.68 -14.28 21.40
N GLU A 263 8.52 -15.09 20.76
CA GLU A 263 9.81 -14.62 20.26
C GLU A 263 9.67 -13.66 19.06
N PRO A 264 10.40 -12.53 19.04
CA PRO A 264 10.36 -11.58 17.93
C PRO A 264 10.95 -12.20 16.67
N GLN A 265 10.11 -12.41 15.66
CA GLN A 265 10.58 -12.98 14.39
C GLN A 265 11.39 -11.96 13.58
N ARG A 266 12.70 -12.13 13.55
CA ARG A 266 13.59 -11.33 12.70
C ARG A 266 13.39 -11.69 11.23
N THR A 267 13.04 -10.68 10.44
CA THR A 267 12.88 -10.84 8.99
C THR A 267 14.17 -10.44 8.29
N PHE A 268 14.81 -11.40 7.63
CA PHE A 268 16.00 -11.18 6.79
C PHE A 268 15.65 -10.79 5.35
N GLU A 269 14.38 -10.48 5.06
CA GLU A 269 13.89 -10.22 3.70
C GLU A 269 14.57 -9.02 3.04
N THR A 270 14.81 -7.93 3.78
CA THR A 270 15.59 -6.79 3.27
C THR A 270 17.05 -7.16 2.99
N LEU A 271 17.64 -8.06 3.77
CA LEU A 271 19.01 -8.52 3.55
C LEU A 271 19.09 -9.43 2.32
N ARG A 272 18.08 -10.28 2.12
CA ARG A 272 17.93 -11.10 0.90
C ARG A 272 17.70 -10.27 -0.34
N LEU A 273 16.87 -9.21 -0.27
CA LEU A 273 16.69 -8.26 -1.38
C LEU A 273 17.97 -7.48 -1.69
N GLY A 274 18.69 -7.05 -0.65
CA GLY A 274 20.00 -6.43 -0.82
C GLY A 274 21.02 -7.37 -1.48
N ALA A 275 21.07 -8.62 -1.03
CA ALA A 275 21.91 -9.66 -1.62
C ALA A 275 21.56 -9.90 -3.10
N LEU A 276 20.27 -9.99 -3.44
CA LEU A 276 19.83 -10.15 -4.82
C LEU A 276 20.19 -8.94 -5.69
N ALA A 277 19.96 -7.72 -5.20
CA ALA A 277 20.31 -6.50 -5.91
C ALA A 277 21.83 -6.38 -6.14
N ALA A 278 22.65 -6.88 -5.22
CA ALA A 278 24.10 -6.95 -5.37
C ALA A 278 24.56 -8.08 -6.31
N THR A 279 23.75 -9.12 -6.51
CA THR A 279 24.10 -10.28 -7.35
C THR A 279 24.22 -9.87 -8.82
N TYR A 280 23.30 -9.07 -9.34
CA TYR A 280 23.32 -8.65 -10.75
C TYR A 280 24.62 -7.92 -11.17
N PRO A 281 25.06 -6.83 -10.49
CA PRO A 281 26.30 -6.16 -10.85
C PRO A 281 27.54 -7.03 -10.60
N ALA A 282 27.53 -7.88 -9.57
CA ALA A 282 28.62 -8.82 -9.31
C ALA A 282 28.76 -9.84 -10.45
N LEU A 283 27.64 -10.42 -10.92
CA LEU A 283 27.64 -11.35 -12.04
C LEU A 283 28.05 -10.66 -13.34
N ALA A 284 27.51 -9.47 -13.62
CA ALA A 284 27.85 -8.70 -14.83
C ALA A 284 29.35 -8.36 -14.89
N TRP A 285 29.92 -7.96 -13.75
CA TRP A 285 31.35 -7.69 -13.63
C TRP A 285 32.19 -8.95 -13.81
N SER A 286 31.82 -10.06 -13.14
CA SER A 286 32.55 -11.34 -13.27
C SER A 286 32.53 -11.88 -14.70
N ALA A 287 31.40 -11.77 -15.40
CA ALA A 287 31.25 -12.23 -16.77
C ALA A 287 32.07 -11.38 -17.76
N GLY A 288 32.18 -10.07 -17.51
CA GLY A 288 33.05 -9.18 -18.28
C GLY A 288 34.53 -9.47 -18.04
N ALA A 289 34.93 -9.78 -16.80
CA ALA A 289 36.31 -10.12 -16.45
C ALA A 289 36.80 -11.42 -17.12
N VAL A 290 35.89 -12.37 -17.39
CA VAL A 290 36.19 -13.63 -18.10
C VAL A 290 36.22 -13.43 -19.63
N GLY A 291 35.88 -12.24 -20.14
CA GLY A 291 35.92 -11.94 -21.57
C GLY A 291 34.78 -12.59 -22.36
N LEU A 292 33.64 -12.87 -21.73
CA LEU A 292 32.48 -13.43 -22.43
C LEU A 292 31.93 -12.42 -23.45
N SER A 293 31.61 -12.89 -24.65
CA SER A 293 30.92 -12.11 -25.68
C SER A 293 29.54 -11.65 -25.22
N GLY A 294 29.08 -10.48 -25.66
CA GLY A 294 27.90 -9.78 -25.14
C GLY A 294 26.63 -10.63 -24.97
N ASP A 295 26.30 -11.50 -25.93
CA ASP A 295 25.11 -12.36 -25.84
C ASP A 295 25.24 -13.43 -24.75
N VAL A 296 26.41 -14.08 -24.68
CA VAL A 296 26.72 -15.10 -23.66
C VAL A 296 26.79 -14.45 -22.28
N GLN A 297 27.38 -13.25 -22.18
CA GLN A 297 27.42 -12.47 -20.94
C GLN A 297 26.00 -12.18 -20.45
N ALA A 298 25.11 -11.69 -21.32
CA ALA A 298 23.74 -11.35 -20.95
C ALA A 298 22.96 -12.59 -20.46
N GLN A 299 23.05 -13.71 -21.18
CA GLN A 299 22.41 -14.96 -20.78
C GLN A 299 22.94 -15.48 -19.43
N THR A 300 24.25 -15.43 -19.22
CA THR A 300 24.89 -15.91 -17.98
C THR A 300 24.46 -15.07 -16.77
N VAL A 301 24.39 -13.75 -16.93
CA VAL A 301 23.93 -12.84 -15.86
C VAL A 301 22.45 -13.10 -15.52
N VAL A 302 21.60 -13.29 -16.53
CA VAL A 302 20.17 -13.57 -16.33
C VAL A 302 19.99 -14.91 -15.59
N VAL A 303 20.63 -15.98 -16.07
CA VAL A 303 20.56 -17.31 -15.44
C VAL A 303 21.11 -17.29 -14.01
N GLY A 304 22.28 -16.66 -13.79
CA GLY A 304 22.86 -16.54 -12.45
C GLY A 304 21.98 -15.72 -11.49
N THR A 305 21.38 -14.63 -11.96
CA THR A 305 20.45 -13.82 -11.16
C THR A 305 19.19 -14.62 -10.82
N LEU A 306 18.71 -15.45 -11.75
CA LEU A 306 17.56 -16.33 -11.54
C LEU A 306 17.86 -17.38 -10.47
N ILE A 307 19.01 -18.05 -10.54
CA ILE A 307 19.45 -19.04 -9.53
C ILE A 307 19.56 -18.38 -8.16
N ALA A 308 20.19 -17.21 -8.07
CA ALA A 308 20.29 -16.45 -6.83
C ALA A 308 18.91 -16.07 -6.27
N ALA A 309 17.96 -15.68 -7.13
CA ALA A 309 16.59 -15.40 -6.72
C ALA A 309 15.90 -16.65 -6.14
N VAL A 310 16.08 -17.82 -6.76
CA VAL A 310 15.53 -19.08 -6.25
C VAL A 310 16.16 -19.47 -4.91
N LEU A 311 17.48 -19.32 -4.74
CA LEU A 311 18.17 -19.63 -3.48
C LEU A 311 17.77 -18.68 -2.35
N LEU A 312 17.64 -17.38 -2.62
CA LEU A 312 17.34 -16.37 -1.59
C LEU A 312 15.86 -16.36 -1.20
N PHE A 313 14.94 -16.57 -2.15
CA PHE A 313 13.49 -16.43 -1.95
C PHE A 313 12.74 -17.77 -1.96
N GLY A 314 13.40 -18.88 -2.31
CA GLY A 314 12.82 -20.22 -2.30
C GLY A 314 11.59 -20.33 -3.19
N ARG A 315 10.55 -21.01 -2.68
CA ARG A 315 9.26 -21.22 -3.37
C ARG A 315 8.61 -19.94 -3.90
N ARG A 316 8.79 -18.80 -3.23
CA ARG A 316 8.20 -17.52 -3.68
C ARG A 316 8.75 -17.04 -5.02
N ALA A 317 10.03 -17.28 -5.32
CA ALA A 317 10.60 -16.95 -6.61
C ALA A 317 9.99 -17.83 -7.71
N LEU A 318 9.76 -19.11 -7.42
CA LEU A 318 9.13 -20.04 -8.36
C LEU A 318 7.69 -19.64 -8.67
N ASP A 319 6.92 -19.20 -7.67
CA ASP A 319 5.55 -18.75 -7.89
C ASP A 319 5.51 -17.48 -8.76
N ALA A 320 6.42 -16.53 -8.52
CA ALA A 320 6.56 -15.34 -9.35
C ALA A 320 6.98 -15.68 -10.78
N LEU A 321 7.92 -16.63 -10.94
CA LEU A 321 8.35 -17.09 -12.26
C LEU A 321 7.26 -17.82 -13.02
N ARG A 322 6.44 -18.63 -12.34
CA ARG A 322 5.26 -19.27 -12.94
C ARG A 322 4.25 -18.24 -13.43
N GLN A 323 3.99 -17.20 -12.63
CA GLN A 323 3.11 -16.10 -13.04
C GLN A 323 3.66 -15.38 -14.27
N VAL A 324 4.95 -15.05 -14.29
CA VAL A 324 5.58 -14.40 -15.44
C VAL A 324 5.57 -15.31 -16.67
N ALA A 325 5.93 -16.58 -16.53
CA ALA A 325 5.88 -17.56 -17.62
C ALA A 325 4.47 -17.70 -18.20
N SER A 326 3.43 -17.68 -17.36
CA SER A 326 2.03 -17.75 -17.81
C SER A 326 1.58 -16.54 -18.64
N LEU A 327 2.30 -15.41 -18.56
CA LEU A 327 2.05 -14.24 -19.40
C LEU A 327 2.62 -14.39 -20.83
N PHE A 328 3.64 -15.24 -21.01
CA PHE A 328 4.29 -15.48 -22.30
C PHE A 328 3.70 -16.68 -23.06
N THR A 329 2.94 -17.54 -22.38
CA THR A 329 2.25 -18.69 -23.00
C THR A 329 0.83 -18.36 -23.49
N ARG A 330 0.47 -17.08 -23.65
CA ARG A 330 -0.79 -16.62 -24.25
C ARG A 330 -0.50 -16.01 -25.62
#